data_AF-A0A238YUG9-F1
#
_entry.id   AF-A0A238YUG9-F1
#
_cell.length_a   1.000
_cell.length_b   1.000
_cell.length_c   1.000
_cell.angle_alpha   90.00
_cell.angle_beta   90.00
_cell.angle_gamma   90.00
#
_symmetry.space_group_name_H-M   'P 1'
#
loop_
_entity.id
_entity.type
_entity.pdbx_description
1 polymer ?
#
loop_
_entity_poly.entity_id
_entity_poly.type
_entity_poly.pdbx_seq_one_letter_code
_entity_poly.pdbx_strand_id
1 'polypeptide(L)'
;MTVLGCRTCGAALTVPVSKVALPVHAHQKYGNGPGSLEPALEPGTFAVDPLPYGSPWRPWAELEAGEAEALGWYAPRFNISDGPAGRVLLAPGDVRNAVIDPALVGDFGCCGLVGGEPNMVCVTCGTPVATRIDDCGLRQAVWLDPLTTRVIEDGPGPYPVLDWAELVDQRPGVPPSEPDGGWHPMWEAALGSTLAHLLAASNGDRILTPDPRLAGVFRRVLDRLLDPVGTGPQRSLVLAGPGLPAVSGDLAVVPEHPQTGEHWPVGRAVKPVPLAWDVWRHLAFHRDPKPVGRSVPILPEAPPALLPGYQLKPDGQIFLSVLARLPEVRQPWLRAIYERGHPYSYSYYIF
;
A
#
# COMPACT_ATOMS: atom_id res chain seq x y z
N MET A 1 7.40 5.21 25.20
CA MET A 1 6.18 5.01 24.43
C MET A 1 5.84 6.28 23.69
N THR A 2 5.47 6.20 22.42
CA THR A 2 5.05 7.38 21.67
C THR A 2 3.57 7.62 21.93
N VAL A 3 3.22 8.85 22.33
CA VAL A 3 1.83 9.30 22.50
C VAL A 3 1.65 10.59 21.71
N LEU A 4 0.61 10.63 20.87
CA LEU A 4 0.24 11.81 20.11
C LEU A 4 -0.86 12.56 20.86
N GLY A 5 -0.77 13.88 20.93
CA GLY A 5 -1.69 14.73 21.66
C GLY A 5 -2.12 15.96 20.87
N CYS A 6 -3.17 16.61 21.37
CA CYS A 6 -3.67 17.86 20.83
C CYS A 6 -2.62 18.96 21.02
N ARG A 7 -2.28 19.68 19.95
CA ARG A 7 -1.32 20.79 20.00
C ARG A 7 -1.84 21.93 20.87
N THR A 8 -3.15 22.19 20.86
CA THR A 8 -3.80 23.31 21.57
C THR A 8 -3.83 23.13 23.08
N CYS A 9 -4.35 21.99 23.57
CA CYS A 9 -4.58 21.78 25.01
C CYS A 9 -3.66 20.72 25.63
N GLY A 10 -2.87 19.98 24.84
CA GLY A 10 -1.98 18.94 25.32
C GLY A 10 -2.67 17.62 25.70
N ALA A 11 -4.00 17.49 25.54
CA ALA A 11 -4.70 16.25 25.82
C ALA A 11 -4.14 15.09 24.95
N ALA A 12 -3.84 13.96 25.57
CA ALA A 12 -3.44 12.74 24.88
C ALA A 12 -4.57 12.27 23.97
N LEU A 13 -4.27 12.09 22.68
CA LEU A 13 -5.23 11.66 21.65
C LEU A 13 -5.08 10.19 21.28
N THR A 14 -4.01 9.54 21.73
CA THR A 14 -3.76 8.13 21.44
C THR A 14 -3.43 7.35 22.71
N VAL A 15 -3.62 6.04 22.64
CA VAL A 15 -2.87 5.11 23.51
C VAL A 15 -1.36 5.17 23.17
N PRO A 16 -0.49 4.58 24.00
CA PRO A 16 0.88 4.26 23.63
C PRO A 16 0.96 3.48 22.31
N VAL A 17 1.68 4.01 21.30
CA VAL A 17 1.79 3.40 19.98
C VAL A 17 3.24 3.24 19.52
N SER A 18 3.48 2.32 18.59
CA SER A 18 4.79 2.04 17.98
C SER A 18 4.82 2.51 16.52
N LYS A 19 5.89 3.17 16.10
CA LYS A 19 6.03 3.59 14.71
C LYS A 19 6.24 2.39 13.79
N VAL A 20 5.53 2.35 12.66
CA VAL A 20 5.70 1.38 11.58
C VAL A 20 5.82 2.08 10.22
N ALA A 21 6.14 1.32 9.17
CA ALA A 21 6.14 1.84 7.81
C ALA A 21 4.71 2.15 7.36
N LEU A 22 4.55 3.12 6.45
CA LEU A 22 3.24 3.35 5.84
C LEU A 22 2.90 2.19 4.90
N PRO A 23 1.84 1.41 5.15
CA PRO A 23 1.53 0.28 4.29
C PRO A 23 1.09 0.76 2.90
N VAL A 24 1.46 0.00 1.87
CA VAL A 24 1.11 0.30 0.46
C VAL A 24 -0.40 0.42 0.21
N HIS A 25 -1.22 -0.21 1.05
CA HIS A 25 -2.68 -0.16 0.98
C HIS A 25 -3.30 0.95 1.84
N ALA A 26 -2.52 1.83 2.47
CA ALA A 26 -3.02 2.89 3.36
C ALA A 26 -4.08 3.80 2.70
N HIS A 27 -3.92 4.05 1.40
CA HIS A 27 -4.81 4.91 0.60
C HIS A 27 -5.66 4.11 -0.40
N GLN A 28 -5.69 2.78 -0.29
CA GLN A 28 -6.41 1.91 -1.21
C GLN A 28 -7.93 2.16 -1.13
N LYS A 29 -8.56 2.29 -2.29
CA LYS A 29 -10.02 2.26 -2.43
C LYS A 29 -10.39 0.98 -3.17
N TYR A 30 -11.09 0.09 -2.48
CA TYR A 30 -11.42 -1.23 -3.03
C TYR A 30 -12.87 -1.33 -3.52
N GLY A 31 -13.73 -0.39 -3.11
CA GLY A 31 -15.16 -0.37 -3.45
C GLY A 31 -15.97 -1.38 -2.62
N ASN A 32 -17.27 -1.51 -2.92
CA ASN A 32 -18.23 -2.34 -2.15
C ASN A 32 -18.02 -3.86 -2.37
N GLY A 33 -16.79 -4.35 -2.26
CA GLY A 33 -16.47 -5.76 -2.37
C GLY A 33 -17.04 -6.56 -1.18
N PRO A 34 -17.47 -7.81 -1.39
CA PRO A 34 -17.75 -8.73 -0.30
C PRO A 34 -16.42 -8.98 0.45
N GLY A 35 -16.36 -8.55 1.71
CA GLY A 35 -15.17 -8.70 2.54
C GLY A 35 -15.04 -7.56 3.56
N SER A 36 -14.59 -7.87 4.78
CA SER A 36 -14.25 -6.83 5.75
C SER A 36 -12.90 -6.24 5.35
N LEU A 37 -12.88 -4.95 4.98
CA LEU A 37 -11.63 -4.23 4.87
C LEU A 37 -11.10 -4.00 6.29
N GLU A 38 -10.18 -4.86 6.71
CA GLU A 38 -9.48 -4.72 7.98
C GLU A 38 -8.87 -3.31 8.11
N PRO A 39 -8.73 -2.80 9.35
CA PRO A 39 -8.05 -1.53 9.60
C PRO A 39 -6.72 -1.43 8.85
N ALA A 40 -6.38 -0.22 8.41
CA ALA A 40 -5.17 -0.03 7.61
C ALA A 40 -3.86 -0.39 8.35
N LEU A 41 -3.89 -0.39 9.70
CA LEU A 41 -2.78 -0.71 10.58
C LEU A 41 -3.19 -1.68 11.69
N GLU A 42 -2.21 -2.42 12.19
CA GLU A 42 -2.33 -3.24 13.40
C GLU A 42 -2.54 -2.33 14.64
N PRO A 43 -3.44 -2.70 15.58
CA PRO A 43 -3.64 -1.94 16.81
C PRO A 43 -2.36 -1.77 17.64
N GLY A 44 -2.17 -0.57 18.20
CA GLY A 44 -0.99 -0.16 18.94
C GLY A 44 0.17 0.30 18.05
N THR A 45 -0.08 0.56 16.76
CA THR A 45 0.91 1.08 15.82
C THR A 45 0.46 2.39 15.17
N PHE A 46 1.41 3.16 14.66
CA PHE A 46 1.13 4.34 13.84
C PHE A 46 2.11 4.44 12.67
N ALA A 47 1.65 5.01 11.56
CA ALA A 47 2.50 5.33 10.41
C ALA A 47 2.39 6.82 10.08
N VAL A 48 3.46 7.41 9.56
CA VAL A 48 3.47 8.79 9.08
C VAL A 48 3.41 8.76 7.57
N ASP A 49 2.45 9.46 6.97
CA ASP A 49 2.45 9.74 5.55
C ASP A 49 3.36 10.95 5.26
N PRO A 50 4.49 10.74 4.56
CA PRO A 50 5.40 11.85 4.26
C PRO A 50 4.85 12.79 3.19
N LEU A 51 3.72 12.47 2.56
CA LEU A 51 3.22 13.14 1.38
C LEU A 51 2.17 14.20 1.77
N PRO A 52 2.14 15.35 1.06
CA PRO A 52 1.04 16.31 1.17
C PRO A 52 -0.32 15.65 0.94
N TYR A 53 -1.26 15.88 1.85
CA TYR A 53 -2.65 15.43 1.70
C TYR A 53 -3.63 16.40 2.37
N GLY A 54 -4.81 16.55 1.77
CA GLY A 54 -5.87 17.43 2.25
C GLY A 54 -5.97 18.70 1.41
N SER A 55 -6.82 19.62 1.85
CA SER A 55 -6.97 20.92 1.21
C SER A 55 -5.72 21.81 1.38
N PRO A 56 -5.48 22.75 0.46
CA PRO A 56 -6.24 22.96 -0.78
C PRO A 56 -5.91 21.92 -1.85
N TRP A 57 -6.92 21.58 -2.67
CA TRP A 57 -6.76 20.75 -3.86
C TRP A 57 -6.62 21.66 -5.07
N ARG A 58 -5.49 21.58 -5.77
CA ARG A 58 -5.19 22.42 -6.95
C ARG A 58 -5.19 21.56 -8.22
N PRO A 59 -5.84 22.02 -9.31
CA PRO A 59 -5.68 21.40 -10.62
C PRO A 59 -4.22 21.39 -11.06
N TRP A 60 -3.76 20.29 -11.68
CA TRP A 60 -2.38 20.24 -12.18
C TRP A 60 -2.05 21.38 -13.15
N ALA A 61 -3.02 21.78 -13.98
CA ALA A 61 -2.84 22.84 -14.97
C ALA A 61 -2.57 24.23 -14.36
N GLU A 62 -2.84 24.41 -13.06
CA GLU A 62 -2.60 25.64 -12.30
C GLU A 62 -1.31 25.61 -11.49
N LEU A 63 -0.51 24.53 -11.61
CA LEU A 63 0.79 24.45 -10.97
C LEU A 63 1.85 25.12 -11.82
N GLU A 64 2.67 25.95 -11.18
CA GLU A 64 3.83 26.56 -11.83
C GLU A 64 4.93 25.52 -12.11
N ALA A 65 5.87 25.88 -12.97
CA ALA A 65 6.99 25.00 -13.32
C ALA A 65 7.79 24.59 -12.06
N GLY A 66 7.89 23.28 -11.82
CA GLY A 66 8.62 22.72 -10.67
C GLY A 66 7.79 22.56 -9.39
N GLU A 67 6.60 23.16 -9.27
CA GLU A 67 5.74 23.00 -8.08
C GLU A 67 5.31 21.54 -7.89
N ALA A 68 4.89 20.87 -8.97
CA ALA A 68 4.51 19.47 -8.92
C ALA A 68 5.67 18.58 -8.41
N GLU A 69 6.90 18.85 -8.84
CA GLU A 69 8.09 18.10 -8.39
C GLU A 69 8.39 18.33 -6.91
N ALA A 70 8.22 19.58 -6.43
CA ALA A 70 8.38 19.91 -5.02
C ALA A 70 7.36 19.19 -4.13
N LEU A 71 6.15 18.95 -4.67
CA LEU A 71 5.11 18.11 -4.06
C LEU A 71 5.31 16.60 -4.31
N GLY A 72 6.41 16.24 -4.98
CA GLY A 72 6.80 14.86 -5.25
C GLY A 72 6.00 14.19 -6.35
N TRP A 73 5.53 14.92 -7.37
CA TRP A 73 4.81 14.40 -8.52
C TRP A 73 5.57 14.62 -9.83
N TYR A 74 5.63 13.59 -10.67
CA TYR A 74 6.34 13.60 -11.95
C TYR A 74 5.43 13.39 -13.17
N ALA A 75 4.13 13.16 -12.94
CA ALA A 75 3.10 12.96 -13.97
C ALA A 75 1.79 13.70 -13.62
N PRO A 76 1.11 14.32 -14.60
CA PRO A 76 -0.17 14.99 -14.44
C PRO A 76 -1.26 14.15 -13.82
N ARG A 77 -2.00 14.78 -12.89
CA ARG A 77 -3.23 14.27 -12.27
C ARG A 77 -4.30 15.34 -12.38
N PHE A 78 -5.56 14.96 -12.17
CA PHE A 78 -6.65 15.94 -12.18
C PHE A 78 -6.47 17.00 -11.11
N ASN A 79 -6.32 16.57 -9.84
CA ASN A 79 -6.05 17.44 -8.69
C ASN A 79 -4.87 16.90 -7.89
N ILE A 80 -4.06 17.82 -7.35
CA ILE A 80 -2.99 17.58 -6.39
C ILE A 80 -3.38 18.21 -5.06
N SER A 81 -3.09 17.51 -3.97
CA SER A 81 -3.14 18.10 -2.64
C SER A 81 -1.90 18.96 -2.41
N ASP A 82 -2.13 20.20 -2.02
CA ASP A 82 -1.13 21.14 -1.50
C ASP A 82 -1.34 21.33 0.02
N GLY A 83 -1.90 20.31 0.67
CA GLY A 83 -2.14 20.28 2.11
C GLY A 83 -0.88 19.92 2.89
N PRO A 84 -0.95 19.91 4.24
CA PRO A 84 0.20 19.61 5.06
C PRO A 84 0.64 18.14 4.92
N ALA A 85 1.95 17.93 4.83
CA ALA A 85 2.56 16.60 4.92
C ALA A 85 2.66 16.13 6.39
N GLY A 86 2.91 14.83 6.59
CA GLY A 86 3.16 14.27 7.92
C GLY A 86 1.91 13.85 8.67
N ARG A 87 0.81 13.54 7.96
CA ARG A 87 -0.40 12.99 8.59
C ARG A 87 -0.07 11.66 9.26
N VAL A 88 -0.67 11.41 10.42
CA VAL A 88 -0.42 10.18 11.19
C VAL A 88 -1.61 9.24 11.07
N LEU A 89 -1.38 8.07 10.47
CA LEU A 89 -2.33 6.97 10.37
C LEU A 89 -2.32 6.14 11.64
N LEU A 90 -3.50 5.81 12.14
CA LEU A 90 -3.74 4.95 13.30
C LEU A 90 -4.89 3.97 13.02
N ALA A 91 -4.86 2.85 13.75
CA ALA A 91 -6.06 2.04 13.90
C ALA A 91 -7.11 2.83 14.72
N PRO A 92 -8.41 2.74 14.40
CA PRO A 92 -9.43 3.58 15.05
C PRO A 92 -9.53 3.36 16.56
N GLY A 93 -9.28 2.13 17.03
CA GLY A 93 -9.30 1.76 18.44
C GLY A 93 -8.17 2.37 19.28
N ASP A 94 -7.13 2.91 18.65
CA ASP A 94 -5.99 3.51 19.34
C ASP A 94 -6.24 4.98 19.72
N VAL A 95 -7.32 5.57 19.23
CA VAL A 95 -7.66 6.98 19.46
C VAL A 95 -8.45 7.14 20.76
N ARG A 96 -8.08 8.15 21.55
CA ARG A 96 -8.71 8.51 22.84
C ARG A 96 -8.96 10.02 22.85
N ASN A 97 -9.91 10.49 23.67
CA ASN A 97 -10.18 11.92 23.86
C ASN A 97 -10.42 12.72 22.57
N ALA A 98 -10.84 12.06 21.50
CA ALA A 98 -11.35 12.65 20.28
C ALA A 98 -12.67 11.98 19.92
N VAL A 99 -13.64 12.77 19.46
CA VAL A 99 -14.97 12.31 19.07
C VAL A 99 -15.31 12.86 17.70
N ILE A 100 -16.10 12.10 16.93
CA ILE A 100 -16.66 12.61 15.68
C ILE A 100 -17.59 13.77 16.03
N ASP A 101 -17.40 14.91 15.39
CA ASP A 101 -18.31 16.05 15.46
C ASP A 101 -19.26 15.99 14.24
N PRO A 102 -20.56 15.70 14.43
CA PRO A 102 -21.52 15.66 13.34
C PRO A 102 -21.59 16.96 12.52
N ALA A 103 -21.21 18.11 13.10
CA ALA A 103 -21.17 19.38 12.39
C ALA A 103 -19.98 19.49 11.40
N LEU A 104 -18.93 18.68 11.59
CA LEU A 104 -17.76 18.63 10.73
C LEU A 104 -17.78 17.45 9.76
N VAL A 105 -18.74 16.53 9.91
CA VAL A 105 -18.92 15.45 8.95
C VAL A 105 -19.39 16.06 7.64
N GLY A 106 -18.50 16.02 6.65
CA GLY A 106 -18.81 16.38 5.26
C GLY A 106 -19.61 15.30 4.57
N ASP A 107 -19.23 14.98 3.33
CA ASP A 107 -19.92 13.98 2.52
C ASP A 107 -19.87 12.58 3.17
N PHE A 108 -20.99 11.86 3.05
CA PHE A 108 -21.08 10.45 3.40
C PHE A 108 -20.84 9.61 2.14
N GLY A 109 -20.17 8.48 2.33
CA GLY A 109 -20.06 7.45 1.30
C GLY A 109 -21.28 6.55 1.24
N CYS A 110 -21.09 5.37 0.65
CA CYS A 110 -22.16 4.39 0.52
C CYS A 110 -22.66 3.88 1.89
N CYS A 111 -21.75 3.72 2.86
CA CYS A 111 -22.06 3.12 4.16
C CYS A 111 -21.46 3.85 5.36
N GLY A 112 -20.69 4.92 5.17
CA GLY A 112 -20.17 5.69 6.28
C GLY A 112 -19.31 6.87 5.90
N LEU A 113 -18.23 7.08 6.67
CA LEU A 113 -17.38 8.26 6.56
C LEU A 113 -16.29 8.04 5.51
N VAL A 114 -16.34 8.78 4.41
CA VAL A 114 -15.30 8.71 3.35
C VAL A 114 -14.03 9.48 3.68
N GLY A 115 -14.10 10.38 4.67
CA GLY A 115 -13.00 11.25 5.07
C GLY A 115 -12.84 12.46 4.14
N GLY A 116 -11.60 12.98 4.04
CA GLY A 116 -11.27 14.18 3.27
C GLY A 116 -10.72 15.30 4.15
N GLU A 117 -11.56 15.79 5.05
CA GLU A 117 -11.23 16.85 6.01
C GLU A 117 -11.33 16.34 7.47
N PRO A 118 -10.77 17.06 8.47
CA PRO A 118 -10.94 16.69 9.87
C PRO A 118 -12.41 16.65 10.29
N ASN A 119 -12.88 15.50 10.77
CA ASN A 119 -14.26 15.27 11.24
C ASN A 119 -14.31 14.82 12.71
N MET A 120 -13.15 14.75 13.38
CA MET A 120 -13.04 14.49 14.80
C MET A 120 -12.45 15.70 15.54
N VAL A 121 -13.03 16.03 16.69
CA VAL A 121 -12.57 17.11 17.57
C VAL A 121 -12.01 16.56 18.88
N CYS A 122 -11.04 17.28 19.44
CA CYS A 122 -10.56 17.01 20.79
C CYS A 122 -11.67 17.25 21.80
N VAL A 123 -11.96 16.27 22.66
CA VAL A 123 -13.03 16.36 23.68
C VAL A 123 -12.78 17.50 24.67
N THR A 124 -11.53 17.85 24.93
CA THR A 124 -11.17 18.87 25.92
C THR A 124 -11.33 20.30 25.41
N CYS A 125 -10.96 20.59 24.15
CA CYS A 125 -10.90 21.96 23.65
C CYS A 125 -11.66 22.20 22.34
N GLY A 126 -12.30 21.17 21.76
CA GLY A 126 -13.09 21.29 20.53
C GLY A 126 -12.28 21.49 19.25
N THR A 127 -10.95 21.50 19.30
CA THR A 127 -10.10 21.64 18.10
C THR A 127 -10.27 20.42 17.19
N PRO A 128 -10.50 20.59 15.87
CA PRO A 128 -10.43 19.49 14.90
C PRO A 128 -9.02 18.89 14.86
N VAL A 129 -8.91 17.58 15.11
CA VAL A 129 -7.62 16.90 15.32
C VAL A 129 -7.40 15.70 14.41
N ALA A 130 -8.47 15.16 13.79
CA ALA A 130 -8.34 13.97 12.97
C ALA A 130 -9.46 13.80 11.95
N THR A 131 -9.20 12.99 10.93
CA THR A 131 -10.19 12.45 9.99
C THR A 131 -10.42 10.97 10.28
N ARG A 132 -11.65 10.59 10.61
CA ARG A 132 -12.14 9.21 10.65
C ARG A 132 -12.60 8.78 9.26
N ILE A 133 -12.14 7.61 8.83
CA ILE A 133 -12.63 6.89 7.64
C ILE A 133 -13.27 5.58 8.09
N ASP A 134 -14.51 5.35 7.66
CA ASP A 134 -15.33 4.20 8.04
C ASP A 134 -16.41 3.91 6.98
N ASP A 135 -16.03 3.96 5.70
CA ASP A 135 -16.92 3.63 4.58
C ASP A 135 -16.60 2.23 4.03
N CYS A 136 -17.60 1.51 3.51
CA CYS A 136 -17.46 0.11 3.11
C CYS A 136 -16.48 -0.12 1.95
N GLY A 137 -16.17 0.91 1.16
CA GLY A 137 -15.18 0.83 0.08
C GLY A 137 -13.75 1.20 0.48
N LEU A 138 -13.54 1.54 1.76
CA LEU A 138 -12.29 2.08 2.29
C LEU A 138 -11.86 1.31 3.54
N ARG A 139 -10.56 1.22 3.77
CA ARG A 139 -10.04 0.66 5.03
C ARG A 139 -10.35 1.60 6.18
N GLN A 140 -10.81 1.03 7.29
CA GLN A 140 -11.04 1.81 8.49
C GLN A 140 -9.73 2.42 8.98
N ALA A 141 -9.75 3.73 9.18
CA ALA A 141 -8.57 4.50 9.56
C ALA A 141 -8.95 5.72 10.39
N VAL A 142 -7.98 6.19 11.18
CA VAL A 142 -7.95 7.57 11.66
C VAL A 142 -6.65 8.22 11.22
N TRP A 143 -6.77 9.41 10.62
CA TRP A 143 -5.64 10.23 10.21
C TRP A 143 -5.58 11.49 11.06
N LEU A 144 -4.59 11.58 11.96
CA LEU A 144 -4.36 12.80 12.74
C LEU A 144 -3.86 13.94 11.83
N ASP A 145 -4.35 15.14 12.09
CA ASP A 145 -3.94 16.34 11.40
C ASP A 145 -2.58 16.82 11.96
N PRO A 146 -1.53 16.93 11.12
CA PRO A 146 -0.20 17.33 11.56
C PRO A 146 -0.15 18.77 12.12
N LEU A 147 -1.08 19.64 11.72
CA LEU A 147 -1.12 21.03 12.16
C LEU A 147 -1.69 21.15 13.58
N THR A 148 -2.64 20.29 13.96
CA THR A 148 -3.34 20.38 15.25
C THR A 148 -2.96 19.28 16.23
N THR A 149 -2.09 18.35 15.83
CA THR A 149 -1.53 17.31 16.69
C THR A 149 -0.01 17.41 16.80
N ARG A 150 0.55 16.84 17.86
CA ARG A 150 2.00 16.75 18.11
C ARG A 150 2.32 15.52 18.95
N VAL A 151 3.58 15.09 18.91
CA VAL A 151 4.10 14.15 19.91
C VAL A 151 4.16 14.84 21.27
N ILE A 152 3.57 14.23 22.30
CA ILE A 152 3.62 14.72 23.69
C ILE A 152 4.54 13.87 24.57
N GLU A 153 4.70 12.59 24.22
CA GLU A 153 5.69 11.69 24.80
C GLU A 153 6.36 10.93 23.66
N ASP A 154 7.69 10.84 23.70
CA ASP A 154 8.47 10.12 22.72
C ASP A 154 9.32 9.05 23.41
N GLY A 155 9.19 7.81 22.95
CA GLY A 155 9.97 6.69 23.46
C GLY A 155 9.51 5.37 22.85
N PRO A 156 10.16 4.25 23.16
CA PRO A 156 9.87 2.96 22.53
C PRO A 156 8.39 2.61 22.72
N GLY A 157 7.70 2.32 21.62
CA GLY A 157 6.31 1.88 21.62
C GLY A 157 6.15 0.49 22.24
N PRO A 158 4.90 0.00 22.40
CA PRO A 158 4.63 -1.33 22.95
C PRO A 158 5.22 -2.49 22.13
N TYR A 159 5.54 -2.27 20.85
CA TYR A 159 6.10 -3.28 19.95
C TYR A 159 7.54 -2.94 19.58
N PRO A 160 8.51 -3.82 19.88
CA PRO A 160 9.89 -3.64 19.42
C PRO A 160 9.97 -3.78 17.90
N VAL A 161 10.97 -3.12 17.31
CA VAL A 161 11.34 -3.34 15.90
C VAL A 161 12.02 -4.70 15.81
N LEU A 162 11.41 -5.61 15.06
CA LEU A 162 11.96 -6.93 14.78
C LEU A 162 13.05 -6.80 13.72
N ASP A 163 14.06 -7.65 13.79
CA ASP A 163 14.97 -7.85 12.67
C ASP A 163 14.36 -8.78 11.60
N TRP A 164 15.06 -8.93 10.47
CA TRP A 164 14.58 -9.76 9.37
C TRP A 164 14.43 -11.24 9.72
N ALA A 165 15.25 -11.79 10.62
CA ALA A 165 15.16 -13.18 11.03
C ALA A 165 13.94 -13.38 11.94
N GLU A 166 13.74 -12.47 12.88
CA GLU A 166 12.57 -12.42 13.75
C GLU A 166 11.27 -12.26 12.96
N LEU A 167 11.26 -11.44 11.90
CA LEU A 167 10.11 -11.32 11.01
C LEU A 167 9.77 -12.64 10.30
N VAL A 168 10.76 -13.38 9.80
CA VAL A 168 10.54 -14.68 9.13
C VAL A 168 9.82 -15.66 10.05
N ASP A 169 10.17 -15.65 11.33
CA ASP A 169 9.65 -16.54 12.36
C ASP A 169 8.28 -16.09 12.89
N GLN A 170 8.09 -14.79 13.12
CA GLN A 170 6.94 -14.27 13.87
C GLN A 170 5.80 -13.76 12.98
N ARG A 171 6.09 -13.37 11.73
CA ARG A 171 5.10 -12.71 10.84
C ARG A 171 4.85 -13.53 9.57
N PRO A 172 3.86 -14.43 9.56
CA PRO A 172 3.49 -15.16 8.36
C PRO A 172 2.97 -14.22 7.28
N GLY A 173 3.11 -14.62 6.02
CA GLY A 173 2.54 -13.88 4.90
C GLY A 173 1.03 -14.08 4.82
N VAL A 174 0.35 -13.12 4.18
CA VAL A 174 -1.11 -13.16 4.01
C VAL A 174 -1.48 -14.00 2.78
N PRO A 175 -2.44 -14.94 2.89
CA PRO A 175 -2.93 -15.71 1.75
C PRO A 175 -3.45 -14.83 0.60
N PRO A 176 -3.32 -15.29 -0.66
CA PRO A 176 -3.79 -14.56 -1.83
C PRO A 176 -5.31 -14.44 -1.92
N SER A 177 -6.04 -15.35 -1.29
CA SER A 177 -7.50 -15.43 -1.36
C SER A 177 -8.18 -15.16 -0.03
N GLU A 178 -9.34 -14.53 -0.13
CA GLU A 178 -10.29 -14.38 0.96
C GLU A 178 -11.17 -15.64 1.13
N PRO A 179 -11.83 -15.84 2.29
CA PRO A 179 -12.74 -16.96 2.53
C PRO A 179 -13.94 -17.06 1.60
N ASP A 180 -14.21 -16.04 0.77
CA ASP A 180 -15.26 -16.06 -0.26
C ASP A 180 -14.73 -16.44 -1.65
N GLY A 181 -13.42 -16.71 -1.78
CA GLY A 181 -12.77 -16.97 -3.06
C GLY A 181 -12.47 -15.71 -3.88
N GLY A 182 -12.53 -14.51 -3.28
CA GLY A 182 -11.96 -13.29 -3.84
C GLY A 182 -10.45 -13.20 -3.67
N TRP A 183 -9.80 -12.26 -4.37
CA TRP A 183 -8.42 -11.89 -4.07
C TRP A 183 -8.37 -11.01 -2.82
N HIS A 184 -7.37 -11.22 -1.98
CA HIS A 184 -7.16 -10.38 -0.81
C HIS A 184 -6.75 -8.96 -1.26
N PRO A 185 -7.43 -7.88 -0.86
CA PRO A 185 -7.20 -6.52 -1.39
C PRO A 185 -5.75 -6.03 -1.27
N MET A 186 -5.06 -6.43 -0.20
CA MET A 186 -3.64 -6.10 0.02
C MET A 186 -2.72 -6.70 -1.06
N TRP A 187 -3.06 -7.86 -1.63
CA TRP A 187 -2.31 -8.42 -2.76
C TRP A 187 -2.41 -7.51 -3.98
N GLU A 188 -3.61 -7.05 -4.32
CA GLU A 188 -3.80 -6.13 -5.45
C GLU A 188 -3.03 -4.83 -5.27
N ALA A 189 -3.07 -4.23 -4.06
CA ALA A 189 -2.31 -3.02 -3.74
C ALA A 189 -0.79 -3.23 -3.82
N ALA A 190 -0.28 -4.28 -3.17
CA ALA A 190 1.15 -4.57 -3.17
C ALA A 190 1.68 -4.82 -4.58
N LEU A 191 0.92 -5.52 -5.41
CA LEU A 191 1.30 -5.78 -6.80
C LEU A 191 1.17 -4.55 -7.69
N GLY A 192 0.19 -3.68 -7.45
CA GLY A 192 0.08 -2.39 -8.12
C GLY A 192 1.33 -1.53 -7.86
N SER A 193 1.75 -1.42 -6.60
CA SER A 193 2.98 -0.72 -6.21
C SER A 193 4.23 -1.37 -6.82
N THR A 194 4.38 -2.70 -6.66
CA THR A 194 5.53 -3.46 -7.18
C THR A 194 5.66 -3.31 -8.69
N LEU A 195 4.55 -3.35 -9.42
CA LEU A 195 4.52 -3.20 -10.87
C LEU A 195 5.01 -1.81 -11.31
N ALA A 196 4.64 -0.74 -10.61
CA ALA A 196 5.11 0.61 -10.90
C ALA A 196 6.64 0.72 -10.74
N HIS A 197 7.17 0.21 -9.62
CA HIS A 197 8.61 0.17 -9.38
C HIS A 197 9.35 -0.72 -10.39
N LEU A 198 8.75 -1.85 -10.76
CA LEU A 198 9.32 -2.79 -11.73
C LEU A 198 9.49 -2.12 -13.11
N LEU A 199 8.46 -1.42 -13.59
CA LEU A 199 8.52 -0.72 -14.87
C LEU A 199 9.51 0.45 -14.83
N ALA A 200 9.54 1.23 -13.75
CA ALA A 200 10.54 2.27 -13.58
C ALA A 200 11.98 1.70 -13.60
N ALA A 201 12.20 0.56 -12.94
CA ALA A 201 13.51 -0.08 -12.90
C ALA A 201 13.94 -0.72 -14.25
N SER A 202 12.97 -1.14 -15.07
CA SER A 202 13.23 -1.88 -16.32
C SER A 202 13.78 -1.03 -17.46
N ASN A 203 13.59 0.29 -17.43
CA ASN A 203 14.02 1.19 -18.51
C ASN A 203 13.45 0.81 -19.90
N GLY A 204 12.26 0.19 -19.93
CA GLY A 204 11.60 -0.26 -21.15
C GLY A 204 12.10 -1.60 -21.69
N ASP A 205 13.06 -2.23 -20.98
CA ASP A 205 13.60 -3.53 -21.34
C ASP A 205 12.57 -4.64 -21.11
N ARG A 206 12.68 -5.72 -21.90
CA ARG A 206 11.80 -6.88 -21.74
C ARG A 206 12.12 -7.59 -20.43
N ILE A 207 11.10 -7.90 -19.63
CA ILE A 207 11.28 -8.57 -18.34
C ILE A 207 11.02 -10.07 -18.50
N LEU A 208 12.02 -10.90 -18.16
CA LEU A 208 11.88 -12.34 -18.04
C LEU A 208 11.61 -12.73 -16.60
N THR A 209 10.66 -13.65 -16.39
CA THR A 209 10.31 -14.19 -15.08
C THR A 209 10.65 -15.69 -15.01
N PRO A 210 11.92 -16.06 -14.79
CA PRO A 210 12.31 -17.46 -14.69
C PRO A 210 11.73 -18.16 -13.45
N ASP A 211 11.42 -17.41 -12.39
CA ASP A 211 10.75 -17.95 -11.21
C ASP A 211 9.25 -18.16 -11.50
N PRO A 212 8.72 -19.41 -11.44
CA PRO A 212 7.31 -19.69 -11.71
C PRO A 212 6.34 -18.92 -10.80
N ARG A 213 6.76 -18.57 -9.58
CA ARG A 213 5.94 -17.84 -8.61
C ARG A 213 5.71 -16.40 -9.06
N LEU A 214 6.78 -15.74 -9.50
CA LEU A 214 6.69 -14.41 -10.10
C LEU A 214 5.98 -14.44 -11.45
N ALA A 215 6.23 -15.47 -12.27
CA ALA A 215 5.57 -15.63 -13.56
C ALA A 215 4.05 -15.82 -13.42
N GLY A 216 3.59 -16.48 -12.36
CA GLY A 216 2.17 -16.64 -12.05
C GLY A 216 1.44 -15.32 -11.80
N VAL A 217 2.16 -14.33 -11.27
CA VAL A 217 1.59 -13.05 -10.83
C VAL A 217 1.79 -11.94 -11.87
N PHE A 218 3.00 -11.79 -12.43
CA PHE A 218 3.36 -10.62 -13.23
C PHE A 218 3.29 -10.84 -14.75
N ARG A 219 3.47 -12.08 -15.24
CA ARG A 219 3.69 -12.31 -16.67
C ARG A 219 2.59 -11.73 -17.55
N ARG A 220 1.31 -11.99 -17.22
CA ARG A 220 0.19 -11.52 -18.04
C ARG A 220 0.07 -9.99 -18.10
N VAL A 221 0.25 -9.32 -16.97
CA VAL A 221 0.17 -7.86 -16.93
C VAL A 221 1.36 -7.22 -17.64
N LEU A 222 2.56 -7.80 -17.50
CA LEU A 222 3.75 -7.35 -18.24
C LEU A 222 3.59 -7.54 -19.75
N ASP A 223 3.09 -8.70 -20.19
CA ASP A 223 2.80 -8.98 -21.59
C ASP A 223 1.78 -7.95 -22.15
N ARG A 224 0.77 -7.56 -21.38
CA ARG A 224 -0.23 -6.56 -21.80
C ARG A 224 0.33 -5.14 -21.88
N LEU A 225 1.18 -4.74 -20.93
CA LEU A 225 1.67 -3.36 -20.84
C LEU A 225 2.82 -3.06 -21.80
N LEU A 226 3.64 -4.07 -22.10
CA LEU A 226 4.88 -3.94 -22.88
C LEU A 226 4.74 -4.37 -24.36
N ASP A 227 3.54 -4.67 -24.85
CA ASP A 227 3.31 -5.05 -26.26
C ASP A 227 3.08 -3.81 -27.16
N PRO A 228 3.65 -3.73 -28.39
CA PRO A 228 4.47 -4.74 -29.07
C PRO A 228 5.81 -4.98 -28.38
N VAL A 229 6.16 -6.25 -28.17
CA VAL A 229 7.43 -6.70 -27.57
C VAL A 229 8.59 -5.82 -28.05
N GLY A 230 9.08 -4.95 -27.16
CA GLY A 230 10.24 -4.12 -27.45
C GLY A 230 11.42 -5.01 -27.88
N THR A 231 12.11 -4.62 -28.95
CA THR A 231 13.33 -5.29 -29.44
C THR A 231 14.56 -5.02 -28.56
N GLY A 232 14.35 -4.43 -27.38
CA GLY A 232 15.38 -4.08 -26.42
C GLY A 232 16.00 -5.29 -25.70
N PRO A 233 17.03 -5.05 -24.88
CA PRO A 233 17.66 -6.08 -24.08
C PRO A 233 16.67 -6.74 -23.09
N GLN A 234 17.02 -7.94 -22.66
CA GLN A 234 16.22 -8.72 -21.71
C GLN A 234 16.79 -8.58 -20.31
N ARG A 235 15.92 -8.32 -19.32
CA ARG A 235 16.26 -8.30 -17.90
C ARG A 235 15.62 -9.47 -17.18
N SER A 236 16.40 -10.17 -16.37
CA SER A 236 15.89 -11.24 -15.50
C SER A 236 15.33 -10.66 -14.21
N LEU A 237 14.09 -11.03 -13.86
CA LEU A 237 13.43 -10.72 -12.60
C LEU A 237 13.41 -11.96 -11.70
N VAL A 238 14.05 -11.85 -10.54
CA VAL A 238 14.17 -12.93 -9.57
C VAL A 238 13.58 -12.54 -8.21
N LEU A 239 13.18 -13.52 -7.42
CA LEU A 239 12.72 -13.31 -6.05
C LEU A 239 13.92 -13.37 -5.10
N ALA A 240 14.09 -12.37 -4.24
CA ALA A 240 15.19 -12.28 -3.28
C ALA A 240 14.69 -11.84 -1.90
N GLY A 241 15.40 -12.21 -0.84
CA GLY A 241 15.06 -11.81 0.53
C GLY A 241 15.62 -12.76 1.60
N PRO A 242 15.26 -12.54 2.88
CA PRO A 242 15.74 -13.35 4.00
C PRO A 242 15.36 -14.82 3.81
N GLY A 243 16.30 -15.73 4.08
CA GLY A 243 16.07 -17.17 3.94
C GLY A 243 16.05 -17.70 2.50
N LEU A 244 16.21 -16.85 1.48
CA LEU A 244 16.42 -17.26 0.09
C LEU A 244 17.92 -17.24 -0.26
N PRO A 245 18.37 -18.07 -1.22
CA PRO A 245 19.73 -18.00 -1.73
C PRO A 245 20.07 -16.62 -2.29
N ALA A 246 21.34 -16.23 -2.20
CA ALA A 246 21.82 -15.01 -2.85
C ALA A 246 21.56 -15.09 -4.36
N VAL A 247 20.99 -14.01 -4.91
CA VAL A 247 20.58 -13.97 -6.31
C VAL A 247 21.59 -13.23 -7.18
N SER A 248 21.73 -13.68 -8.43
CA SER A 248 22.37 -12.95 -9.52
C SER A 248 21.30 -12.67 -10.59
N GLY A 249 21.09 -11.41 -10.94
CA GLY A 249 20.11 -10.98 -11.94
C GLY A 249 20.13 -9.47 -12.12
N ASP A 250 19.29 -8.95 -13.00
CA ASP A 250 19.22 -7.51 -13.26
C ASP A 250 18.27 -6.81 -12.29
N LEU A 251 17.15 -7.47 -11.96
CA LEU A 251 16.07 -6.98 -11.12
C LEU A 251 15.73 -8.02 -10.05
N ALA A 252 15.52 -7.59 -8.81
CA ALA A 252 15.11 -8.48 -7.72
C ALA A 252 13.87 -7.96 -7.02
N VAL A 253 12.81 -8.77 -6.97
CA VAL A 253 11.67 -8.53 -6.08
C VAL A 253 12.10 -8.82 -4.65
N VAL A 254 12.12 -7.80 -3.81
CA VAL A 254 12.63 -7.84 -2.43
C VAL A 254 11.54 -7.44 -1.45
N PRO A 255 11.54 -7.97 -0.21
CA PRO A 255 10.60 -7.51 0.79
C PRO A 255 10.94 -6.10 1.27
N GLU A 256 9.91 -5.33 1.53
CA GLU A 256 9.96 -4.10 2.34
C GLU A 256 9.65 -4.42 3.80
N HIS A 257 10.45 -3.89 4.72
CA HIS A 257 10.31 -4.13 6.15
C HIS A 257 9.06 -3.43 6.70
N PRO A 258 8.09 -4.15 7.28
CA PRO A 258 6.79 -3.57 7.65
C PRO A 258 6.88 -2.52 8.76
N GLN A 259 7.93 -2.54 9.59
CA GLN A 259 8.10 -1.58 10.68
C GLN A 259 9.02 -0.39 10.34
N THR A 260 9.90 -0.53 9.33
CA THR A 260 10.94 0.49 9.06
C THR A 260 10.86 1.05 7.65
N GLY A 261 10.23 0.34 6.71
CA GLY A 261 10.17 0.68 5.29
C GLY A 261 11.48 0.37 4.55
N GLU A 262 12.47 -0.22 5.23
CA GLU A 262 13.74 -0.59 4.59
C GLU A 262 13.55 -1.76 3.64
N HIS A 263 14.15 -1.67 2.45
CA HIS A 263 14.17 -2.76 1.50
C HIS A 263 15.26 -3.76 1.87
N TRP A 264 15.01 -5.05 1.66
CA TRP A 264 16.05 -6.06 1.82
C TRP A 264 17.26 -5.75 0.92
N PRO A 265 18.49 -5.80 1.46
CA PRO A 265 19.69 -5.45 0.71
C PRO A 265 19.98 -6.47 -0.40
N VAL A 266 20.35 -5.96 -1.58
CA VAL A 266 20.83 -6.75 -2.72
C VAL A 266 22.21 -6.26 -3.18
N GLY A 267 22.92 -7.10 -3.94
CA GLY A 267 24.21 -6.72 -4.51
C GLY A 267 24.11 -5.48 -5.41
N ARG A 268 25.16 -4.66 -5.46
CA ARG A 268 25.17 -3.36 -6.17
C ARG A 268 24.75 -3.41 -7.65
N ALA A 269 24.92 -4.54 -8.32
CA ALA A 269 24.55 -4.71 -9.73
C ALA A 269 23.05 -5.00 -9.95
N VAL A 270 22.32 -5.35 -8.88
CA VAL A 270 20.92 -5.75 -8.93
C VAL A 270 20.05 -4.58 -8.51
N LYS A 271 19.03 -4.22 -9.30
CA LYS A 271 18.06 -3.20 -8.88
C LYS A 271 16.98 -3.85 -7.99
N PRO A 272 16.78 -3.38 -6.74
CA PRO A 272 15.69 -3.85 -5.91
C PRO A 272 14.34 -3.30 -6.41
N VAL A 273 13.33 -4.16 -6.41
CA VAL A 273 11.92 -3.84 -6.68
C VAL A 273 11.15 -4.22 -5.42
N PRO A 274 10.64 -3.25 -4.65
CA PRO A 274 10.00 -3.53 -3.37
C PRO A 274 8.66 -4.25 -3.56
N LEU A 275 8.40 -5.21 -2.67
CA LEU A 275 7.12 -5.88 -2.49
C LEU A 275 6.81 -5.89 -0.99
N ALA A 276 5.57 -5.55 -0.61
CA ALA A 276 5.14 -5.54 0.78
C ALA A 276 5.40 -6.90 1.45
N TRP A 277 5.93 -6.88 2.69
CA TRP A 277 6.34 -8.08 3.44
C TRP A 277 5.30 -9.20 3.39
N ASP A 278 4.04 -8.88 3.70
CA ASP A 278 3.00 -9.90 3.88
C ASP A 278 2.75 -10.69 2.58
N VAL A 279 2.84 -10.03 1.42
CA VAL A 279 2.73 -10.68 0.10
C VAL A 279 4.02 -11.39 -0.27
N TRP A 280 5.17 -10.75 -0.05
CA TRP A 280 6.48 -11.34 -0.33
C TRP A 280 6.70 -12.64 0.46
N ARG A 281 6.39 -12.64 1.77
CA ARG A 281 6.57 -13.77 2.68
C ARG A 281 5.72 -14.96 2.28
N HIS A 282 4.50 -14.70 1.81
CA HIS A 282 3.63 -15.73 1.25
C HIS A 282 4.23 -16.27 -0.05
N LEU A 283 4.55 -15.39 -1.00
CA LEU A 283 5.09 -15.78 -2.30
C LEU A 283 6.42 -16.57 -2.19
N ALA A 284 7.30 -16.19 -1.26
CA ALA A 284 8.63 -16.78 -1.11
C ALA A 284 8.61 -18.20 -0.53
N PHE A 285 7.66 -18.53 0.34
CA PHE A 285 7.73 -19.75 1.14
C PHE A 285 6.45 -20.58 1.15
N HIS A 286 5.30 -20.00 0.82
CA HIS A 286 4.08 -20.78 0.69
C HIS A 286 4.23 -21.74 -0.49
N ARG A 287 3.84 -22.98 -0.25
CA ARG A 287 3.72 -24.00 -1.28
C ARG A 287 2.31 -24.54 -1.17
N ASP A 288 1.58 -24.48 -2.28
CA ASP A 288 0.28 -25.13 -2.34
C ASP A 288 0.45 -26.59 -1.89
N PRO A 289 -0.44 -27.09 -1.01
CA PRO A 289 -0.43 -28.49 -0.65
C PRO A 289 -0.53 -29.29 -1.95
N LYS A 290 0.44 -30.20 -2.17
CA LYS A 290 0.36 -31.12 -3.31
C LYS A 290 -1.00 -31.80 -3.24
N PRO A 291 -1.78 -31.85 -4.34
CA PRO A 291 -3.06 -32.53 -4.33
C PRO A 291 -2.82 -33.93 -3.80
N VAL A 292 -3.43 -34.22 -2.65
CA VAL A 292 -3.33 -35.54 -2.05
C VAL A 292 -3.91 -36.49 -3.10
N GLY A 293 -3.16 -37.52 -3.47
CA GLY A 293 -3.64 -38.49 -4.47
C GLY A 293 -5.05 -38.94 -4.10
N ARG A 294 -5.86 -39.33 -5.09
CA ARG A 294 -7.28 -39.74 -4.99
C ARG A 294 -7.63 -40.75 -3.86
N SER A 295 -6.63 -41.25 -3.14
CA SER A 295 -6.68 -42.27 -2.11
C SER A 295 -6.84 -41.75 -0.67
N VAL A 296 -6.73 -40.45 -0.41
CA VAL A 296 -6.95 -39.91 0.95
C VAL A 296 -8.40 -39.42 1.08
N PRO A 297 -9.19 -39.96 2.02
CA PRO A 297 -10.54 -39.48 2.25
C PRO A 297 -10.46 -38.00 2.63
N ILE A 298 -11.03 -37.14 1.80
CA ILE A 298 -11.29 -35.75 2.18
C ILE A 298 -12.32 -35.85 3.30
N LEU A 299 -11.95 -35.47 4.52
CA LEU A 299 -12.91 -35.32 5.61
C LEU A 299 -14.01 -34.35 5.12
N PRO A 300 -15.30 -34.69 5.25
CA PRO A 300 -16.42 -33.87 4.75
C PRO A 300 -16.40 -32.40 5.23
N GLU A 301 -15.63 -32.13 6.28
CA GLU A 301 -15.54 -30.86 7.00
C GLU A 301 -14.38 -29.97 6.53
N ALA A 302 -13.50 -30.44 5.63
CA ALA A 302 -12.42 -29.61 5.10
C ALA A 302 -12.95 -28.77 3.92
N PRO A 303 -13.13 -27.43 4.06
CA PRO A 303 -13.47 -26.60 2.92
C PRO A 303 -12.34 -26.72 1.87
N PRO A 304 -12.67 -26.83 0.58
CA PRO A 304 -11.66 -26.85 -0.47
C PRO A 304 -10.79 -25.59 -0.38
N ALA A 305 -9.51 -25.70 -0.74
CA ALA A 305 -8.68 -24.52 -0.92
C ALA A 305 -9.39 -23.57 -1.90
N LEU A 306 -9.82 -22.42 -1.38
CA LEU A 306 -10.54 -21.42 -2.16
C LEU A 306 -9.51 -20.73 -3.07
N LEU A 307 -9.34 -21.29 -4.27
CA LEU A 307 -8.63 -20.61 -5.32
C LEU A 307 -9.50 -19.46 -5.82
N PRO A 308 -8.92 -18.26 -6.06
CA PRO A 308 -9.69 -17.13 -6.53
C PRO A 308 -10.50 -17.46 -7.78
N GLY A 309 -11.80 -17.14 -7.76
CA GLY A 309 -12.72 -17.42 -8.87
C GLY A 309 -12.45 -16.59 -10.13
N TYR A 310 -11.54 -15.61 -10.06
CA TYR A 310 -11.18 -14.72 -11.14
C TYR A 310 -9.67 -14.41 -11.15
N GLN A 311 -9.20 -13.85 -12.26
CA GLN A 311 -7.79 -13.53 -12.46
C GLN A 311 -7.35 -12.37 -11.56
N LEU A 312 -6.16 -12.50 -10.95
CA LEU A 312 -5.54 -11.44 -10.18
C LEU A 312 -5.31 -10.21 -11.04
N LYS A 313 -5.68 -9.05 -10.51
CA LYS A 313 -5.42 -7.76 -11.13
C LYS A 313 -4.70 -6.86 -10.13
N PRO A 314 -3.55 -6.28 -10.49
CA PRO A 314 -2.96 -5.22 -9.69
C PRO A 314 -3.93 -4.05 -9.54
N ASP A 315 -3.92 -3.41 -8.37
CA ASP A 315 -4.74 -2.22 -8.11
C ASP A 315 -4.26 -1.08 -9.01
N GLY A 316 -5.12 -0.69 -9.96
CA GLY A 316 -4.80 0.35 -10.94
C GLY A 316 -4.64 1.74 -10.32
N GLN A 317 -5.35 2.06 -9.23
CA GLN A 317 -5.24 3.35 -8.56
C GLN A 317 -3.90 3.45 -7.82
N ILE A 318 -3.51 2.40 -7.11
CA ILE A 318 -2.20 2.32 -6.46
C ILE A 318 -1.09 2.36 -7.51
N PHE A 319 -1.19 1.55 -8.58
CA PHE A 319 -0.22 1.55 -9.68
C PHE A 319 0.01 2.94 -10.26
N LEU A 320 -1.05 3.66 -10.65
CA LEU A 320 -0.91 5.00 -11.23
C LEU A 320 -0.43 6.04 -10.21
N SER A 321 -0.85 5.93 -8.94
CA SER A 321 -0.41 6.83 -7.86
C SER A 321 1.09 6.69 -7.59
N VAL A 322 1.58 5.45 -7.47
CA VAL A 322 3.01 5.14 -7.29
C VAL A 322 3.78 5.52 -8.54
N LEU A 323 3.29 5.21 -9.74
CA LEU A 323 4.00 5.51 -10.99
C LEU A 323 4.15 7.02 -11.20
N ALA A 324 3.12 7.82 -10.92
CA ALA A 324 3.23 9.29 -10.94
C ALA A 324 4.22 9.83 -9.90
N ARG A 325 4.51 9.00 -8.87
CA ARG A 325 5.53 9.09 -7.82
C ARG A 325 6.98 9.03 -8.29
N LEU A 326 7.21 8.40 -9.44
CA LEU A 326 8.54 8.00 -9.88
C LEU A 326 9.04 8.92 -11.00
N PRO A 327 10.25 9.49 -10.92
CA PRO A 327 10.77 10.39 -11.94
C PRO A 327 10.88 9.72 -13.32
N GLU A 328 11.06 8.40 -13.37
CA GLU A 328 11.13 7.60 -14.59
C GLU A 328 9.84 7.68 -15.43
N VAL A 329 8.69 8.05 -14.85
CA VAL A 329 7.43 8.23 -15.60
C VAL A 329 7.54 9.28 -16.70
N ARG A 330 8.57 10.13 -16.67
CA ARG A 330 8.87 11.11 -17.72
C ARG A 330 9.43 10.49 -19.00
N GLN A 331 9.94 9.26 -18.93
CA GLN A 331 10.39 8.55 -20.11
C GLN A 331 9.19 8.32 -21.05
N PRO A 332 9.30 8.61 -22.35
CA PRO A 332 8.14 8.59 -23.26
C PRO A 332 7.33 7.30 -23.26
N TRP A 333 7.99 6.14 -23.14
CA TRP A 333 7.32 4.84 -23.13
C TRP A 333 6.52 4.59 -21.84
N LEU A 334 7.07 4.98 -20.69
CA LEU A 334 6.42 4.82 -19.39
C LEU A 334 5.33 5.87 -19.19
N ARG A 335 5.55 7.07 -19.71
CA ARG A 335 4.56 8.13 -19.85
C ARG A 335 3.33 7.66 -20.63
N ALA A 336 3.54 6.99 -21.77
CA ALA A 336 2.46 6.45 -22.57
C ALA A 336 1.66 5.37 -21.81
N ILE A 337 2.33 4.51 -21.01
CA ILE A 337 1.64 3.55 -20.14
C ILE A 337 0.76 4.28 -19.11
N TYR A 338 1.30 5.30 -18.45
CA TYR A 338 0.57 6.10 -17.48
C TYR A 338 -0.67 6.76 -18.10
N GLU A 339 -0.52 7.39 -19.27
CA GLU A 339 -1.60 8.10 -19.95
C GLU A 339 -2.70 7.15 -20.45
N ARG A 340 -2.38 5.93 -20.88
CA ARG A 340 -3.39 4.92 -21.25
C ARG A 340 -4.29 4.49 -20.08
N GLY A 341 -3.78 4.57 -18.85
CA GLY A 341 -4.56 4.28 -17.63
C GLY A 341 -5.40 5.46 -17.13
N HIS A 342 -5.20 6.66 -17.68
CA HIS A 342 -5.89 7.90 -17.30
C HIS A 342 -6.99 8.22 -18.33
N PRO A 343 -8.14 8.84 -18.00
CA PRO A 343 -8.54 9.42 -16.71
C PRO A 343 -9.50 8.57 -15.85
N TYR A 344 -9.81 7.32 -16.23
CA TYR A 344 -10.92 6.56 -15.65
C TYR A 344 -10.48 5.29 -14.91
N SER A 345 -9.86 5.41 -13.74
CA SER A 345 -9.74 4.26 -12.83
C SER A 345 -10.92 4.23 -11.86
N TYR A 346 -12.09 3.82 -12.37
CA TYR A 346 -13.14 3.21 -11.57
C TYR A 346 -13.39 1.84 -12.21
N SER A 347 -12.65 0.82 -11.76
CA SER A 347 -12.95 -0.60 -11.97
C SER A 347 -13.18 -1.14 -13.41
N TYR A 348 -12.82 -0.43 -14.49
CA TYR A 348 -13.04 -0.91 -15.88
C TYR A 348 -11.79 -1.21 -16.71
N TYR A 349 -10.58 -0.92 -16.22
CA TYR A 349 -9.37 -1.45 -16.85
C TYR A 349 -8.99 -2.77 -16.19
N ILE A 350 -9.41 -3.85 -16.84
CA ILE A 350 -8.83 -5.18 -16.64
C ILE A 350 -7.36 -5.05 -17.07
N PHE A 351 -6.43 -4.98 -16.12
CA PHE A 351 -4.99 -5.22 -16.37
C PHE A 351 -4.67 -6.70 -16.46
#